data_AF-A0A7M2ABS9-F1
#
_entry.id   AF-A0A7M2ABS9-F1
#
_cell.length_a   1.000
_cell.length_b   1.000
_cell.length_c   1.000
_cell.angle_alpha   90.00
_cell.angle_beta   90.00
_cell.angle_gamma   90.00
#
_symmetry.space_group_name_H-M   'P 1'
#
loop_
_entity.id
_entity.type
_entity.pdbx_description
1 polymer ?
#
loop_
_entity_poly.entity_id
_entity_poly.type
_entity_poly.pdbx_seq_one_letter_code
_entity_poly.pdbx_strand_id
1 'polypeptide(L)'
;MMKATNKWVHVLLTLAGLVMTCIGGFALRGEALSGVSGLLIGSGSVLLVLGLGNTVHSIWMNKSTNQAMYAERLRQKEIDVQDERTIRLKEKAGWKTNITIFYILMAVTVLFSLFGVEPIVVTVLASVFIFQIGLGIFLFNYYAKKM
;
A
#
# COMPACT_ATOMS: atom_id res chain seq x y z
N MET A 1 -14.63 -13.92 -13.71
CA MET A 1 -14.59 -12.70 -14.56
C MET A 1 -14.46 -11.46 -13.67
N MET A 2 -13.26 -10.89 -13.54
CA MET A 2 -13.11 -9.56 -12.93
C MET A 2 -13.78 -8.53 -13.85
N LYS A 3 -14.73 -7.74 -13.32
CA LYS A 3 -15.27 -6.56 -14.02
C LYS A 3 -14.07 -5.73 -14.47
N ALA A 4 -14.03 -5.38 -15.76
CA ALA A 4 -13.08 -4.40 -16.26
C ALA A 4 -13.31 -3.11 -15.45
N THR A 5 -12.45 -2.84 -14.48
CA THR A 5 -12.50 -1.60 -13.72
C THR A 5 -12.41 -0.47 -14.73
N ASN A 6 -13.43 0.40 -14.72
CA ASN A 6 -13.54 1.44 -15.71
C ASN A 6 -12.30 2.36 -15.58
N LYS A 7 -11.60 2.65 -16.69
CA LYS A 7 -10.37 3.45 -16.69
C LYS A 7 -10.57 4.80 -15.99
N TRP A 8 -11.79 5.33 -16.09
CA TRP A 8 -12.26 6.53 -15.40
C TRP A 8 -12.12 6.46 -13.88
N VAL A 9 -12.23 5.29 -13.24
CA VAL A 9 -12.02 5.12 -11.80
C VAL A 9 -10.59 5.43 -11.40
N HIS A 10 -9.61 4.98 -12.19
CA HIS A 10 -8.19 5.25 -11.90
C HIS A 10 -7.83 6.70 -12.16
N VAL A 11 -8.39 7.31 -13.21
CA VAL A 11 -8.23 8.73 -13.51
C VAL A 11 -8.83 9.60 -12.39
N LEU A 12 -10.02 9.27 -11.91
CA LEU A 12 -10.65 9.95 -10.78
C LEU A 12 -9.82 9.81 -9.50
N LEU A 13 -9.25 8.62 -9.26
CA LEU A 13 -8.37 8.38 -8.10
C LEU A 13 -7.10 9.23 -8.16
N THR A 14 -6.47 9.34 -9.32
CA THR A 14 -5.32 10.23 -9.54
C THR A 14 -5.68 11.68 -9.29
N LEU A 15 -6.81 12.14 -9.83
CA LEU A 15 -7.25 13.52 -9.69
C LEU A 15 -7.58 13.86 -8.23
N ALA A 16 -8.25 12.94 -7.52
CA ALA A 16 -8.53 13.08 -6.09
C ALA A 16 -7.23 13.15 -5.28
N GLY A 17 -6.25 12.26 -5.55
CA GLY A 17 -4.95 12.30 -4.90
C GLY A 17 -4.21 13.62 -5.13
N LEU A 18 -4.19 14.11 -6.37
CA LEU A 18 -3.59 15.39 -6.74
C LEU A 18 -4.23 16.56 -5.99
N VAL A 19 -5.57 16.63 -5.98
CA VAL A 19 -6.31 17.70 -5.29
C VAL A 19 -6.03 17.67 -3.79
N MET A 20 -6.04 16.49 -3.16
CA MET A 20 -5.74 16.34 -1.73
C MET A 20 -4.32 16.79 -1.39
N THR A 21 -3.32 16.41 -2.20
CA THR A 21 -1.93 16.85 -2.01
C THR A 21 -1.78 18.35 -2.22
N CYS A 22 -2.43 18.95 -3.23
CA CYS A 22 -2.38 20.38 -3.48
C CYS A 22 -3.06 21.21 -2.38
N ILE A 23 -4.24 20.77 -1.90
CA ILE A 23 -4.94 21.44 -0.80
C ILE A 23 -4.10 21.37 0.48
N GLY A 24 -3.53 20.20 0.77
CA GLY A 24 -2.66 20.01 1.93
C GLY A 24 -1.41 20.91 1.86
N GLY A 25 -0.73 20.97 0.71
CA GLY A 25 0.54 21.72 0.57
C GLY A 25 0.41 23.24 0.39
N PHE A 26 -0.65 23.71 -0.27
CA PHE A 26 -0.78 25.12 -0.66
C PHE A 26 -1.91 25.88 0.04
N ALA A 27 -3.04 25.23 0.34
CA ALA A 27 -4.22 25.93 0.89
C ALA A 27 -4.26 25.95 2.42
N LEU A 28 -3.77 24.89 3.08
CA LEU A 28 -3.87 24.71 4.54
C LEU A 28 -2.54 25.03 5.25
N ARG A 29 -2.04 26.27 5.12
CA ARG A 29 -0.77 26.73 5.74
C ARG A 29 -0.89 27.31 7.17
N GLY A 30 -2.06 27.26 7.79
CA GLY A 30 -2.24 27.74 9.17
C GLY A 30 -1.63 26.78 10.21
N GLU A 31 -0.98 27.31 11.25
CA GLU A 31 -0.37 26.50 12.34
C GLU A 31 -1.38 25.53 12.98
N ALA A 32 -2.64 25.95 13.14
CA ALA A 32 -3.73 25.12 13.68
C ALA A 32 -4.17 23.96 12.75
N LEU A 33 -3.85 24.02 11.46
CA LEU A 33 -4.25 23.04 10.44
C LEU A 33 -3.06 22.19 9.94
N SER A 34 -1.88 22.36 10.53
CA SER A 34 -0.64 21.68 10.14
C SER A 34 -0.76 20.15 10.18
N GLY A 35 -1.43 19.59 11.19
CA GLY A 35 -1.68 18.14 11.27
C GLY A 35 -2.61 17.61 10.18
N VAL A 36 -3.67 18.37 9.85
CA VAL A 36 -4.62 18.00 8.78
C VAL A 36 -3.95 18.13 7.41
N SER A 37 -3.15 19.19 7.21
CA SER A 37 -2.32 19.39 6.02
C SER A 37 -1.38 18.22 5.78
N GLY A 38 -0.64 17.78 6.81
CA GLY A 38 0.27 16.63 6.72
C GLY A 38 -0.45 15.33 6.35
N LEU A 39 -1.61 15.06 6.97
CA LEU A 39 -2.41 13.87 6.66
C LEU A 39 -2.98 13.90 5.23
N LEU A 40 -3.38 15.07 4.75
CA LEU A 40 -3.90 15.26 3.39
C LEU A 40 -2.81 15.09 2.32
N ILE A 41 -1.60 15.59 2.59
CA ILE A 41 -0.42 15.37 1.74
C ILE A 41 -0.06 13.89 1.71
N GLY A 42 0.05 13.25 2.89
CA GLY A 42 0.39 11.84 3.02
C GLY A 42 -0.60 10.94 2.27
N SER A 43 -1.87 11.01 2.63
CA SER A 43 -2.93 10.21 1.99
C SER A 43 -3.10 10.55 0.50
N GLY A 44 -3.05 11.83 0.13
CA GLY A 44 -3.13 12.29 -1.26
C GLY A 44 -1.99 11.74 -2.12
N SER A 45 -0.76 11.71 -1.58
CA SER A 45 0.41 11.21 -2.32
C SER A 45 0.31 9.71 -2.62
N VAL A 46 -0.20 8.90 -1.68
CA VAL A 46 -0.43 7.47 -1.88
C VAL A 46 -1.49 7.25 -2.97
N LEU A 47 -2.62 7.96 -2.88
CA LEU A 47 -3.69 7.88 -3.87
C LEU A 47 -3.22 8.30 -5.26
N LEU A 48 -2.38 9.34 -5.34
CA LEU A 48 -1.80 9.82 -6.59
C LEU A 48 -0.91 8.77 -7.24
N VAL A 49 0.02 8.18 -6.49
CA VAL A 49 0.94 7.16 -7.01
C VAL A 49 0.19 5.91 -7.46
N LEU A 50 -0.75 5.41 -6.64
CA LEU A 50 -1.57 4.24 -6.98
C LEU A 50 -2.47 4.51 -8.19
N GLY A 51 -3.12 5.67 -8.23
CA GLY A 51 -3.96 6.09 -9.35
C GLY A 51 -3.17 6.21 -10.65
N LEU A 52 -2.01 6.87 -10.62
CA LEU A 52 -1.15 7.04 -11.79
C LEU A 52 -0.62 5.69 -12.28
N GLY A 53 -0.10 4.87 -11.36
CA GLY A 53 0.41 3.53 -11.70
C GLY A 53 -0.66 2.68 -12.41
N ASN A 54 -1.88 2.67 -11.88
CA ASN A 54 -2.98 1.92 -12.51
C ASN A 54 -3.45 2.55 -13.84
N THR A 55 -3.46 3.89 -13.94
CA THR A 55 -3.86 4.57 -15.18
C THR A 55 -2.88 4.24 -16.30
N VAL A 56 -1.56 4.38 -16.04
CA VAL A 56 -0.50 4.03 -16.99
C VAL A 56 -0.58 2.55 -17.37
N HIS A 57 -0.73 1.67 -16.38
CA HIS A 57 -0.89 0.23 -16.63
C HIS A 57 -2.08 -0.06 -17.53
N SER A 58 -3.23 0.58 -17.28
CA SER A 58 -4.44 0.39 -18.08
C SER A 58 -4.27 0.85 -19.52
N ILE A 59 -3.62 1.99 -19.76
CA ILE A 59 -3.38 2.52 -21.10
C ILE A 59 -2.42 1.61 -21.85
N TRP A 60 -1.31 1.21 -21.20
CA TRP A 60 -0.32 0.33 -21.80
C TRP A 60 -0.90 -1.03 -22.19
N MET A 61 -1.76 -1.60 -21.33
CA MET A 61 -2.37 -2.91 -21.59
C MET A 61 -3.49 -2.86 -22.64
N ASN A 62 -4.12 -1.71 -22.85
CA ASN A 62 -5.17 -1.55 -23.88
C ASN A 62 -4.64 -1.41 -25.31
N LYS A 63 -3.33 -1.19 -25.49
CA LYS A 63 -2.72 -1.12 -26.81
C LYS A 63 -2.86 -2.48 -27.51
N SER A 64 -3.34 -2.50 -28.75
CA SER A 64 -3.60 -3.74 -29.51
C SER A 64 -2.40 -4.68 -29.58
N THR A 65 -1.19 -4.12 -29.68
CA THR A 65 0.09 -4.85 -29.65
C THR A 65 0.30 -5.66 -28.37
N ASN A 66 -0.26 -5.22 -27.24
CA ASN A 66 -0.05 -5.81 -25.91
C ASN A 66 -1.20 -6.74 -25.49
N GLN A 67 -2.29 -6.82 -26.25
CA GLN A 67 -3.46 -7.64 -25.90
C GLN A 67 -3.14 -9.13 -25.85
N ALA A 68 -2.31 -9.64 -26.77
CA ALA A 68 -1.86 -11.03 -26.76
C ALA A 68 -1.01 -11.34 -25.50
N MET A 69 -0.08 -10.45 -25.16
CA MET A 69 0.70 -10.50 -23.93
C MET A 69 -0.19 -10.43 -22.67
N TYR A 70 -1.26 -9.64 -22.70
CA TYR A 70 -2.20 -9.56 -21.59
C TYR A 70 -2.98 -10.85 -21.39
N ALA A 71 -3.52 -11.41 -22.48
CA ALA A 71 -4.27 -12.66 -22.45
C ALA A 71 -3.41 -13.81 -21.93
N GLU A 72 -2.15 -13.88 -22.35
CA GLU A 72 -1.21 -14.88 -21.85
C GLU A 72 -0.89 -14.68 -20.35
N ARG A 73 -0.68 -13.43 -19.91
CA ARG A 73 -0.51 -13.14 -18.46
C ARG A 73 -1.73 -13.50 -17.64
N LEU A 74 -2.95 -13.32 -18.17
CA LEU A 74 -4.19 -13.72 -17.51
C LEU A 74 -4.28 -15.24 -17.39
N ARG A 75 -3.95 -15.97 -18.45
CA ARG A 75 -3.90 -17.43 -18.45
C ARG A 75 -2.87 -17.95 -17.44
N GLN A 76 -1.66 -17.40 -17.47
CA GLN A 76 -0.61 -17.79 -16.52
C GLN A 76 -1.01 -17.49 -15.08
N LYS A 77 -1.65 -16.35 -14.81
CA LYS A 77 -2.17 -16.02 -13.47
C LYS A 77 -3.18 -17.05 -12.96
N GLU A 78 -4.06 -17.56 -13.82
CA GLU A 78 -5.02 -18.59 -13.41
C GLU A 78 -4.31 -19.89 -12.99
N ILE A 79 -3.27 -20.28 -13.74
CA ILE A 79 -2.43 -21.43 -13.42
C ILE A 79 -1.68 -21.19 -12.10
N ASP A 80 -1.04 -20.03 -11.96
CA ASP A 80 -0.25 -19.63 -10.79
C ASP A 80 -1.08 -19.51 -9.49
N VAL A 81 -2.40 -19.33 -9.60
CA VAL A 81 -3.30 -19.30 -8.44
C VAL A 81 -3.55 -20.71 -7.90
N GLN A 82 -3.55 -21.71 -8.75
CA GLN A 82 -3.77 -23.13 -8.40
C GLN A 82 -2.45 -23.87 -8.07
N ASP A 83 -1.31 -23.30 -8.46
CA ASP A 83 0.00 -23.93 -8.25
C ASP A 83 0.51 -23.81 -6.80
N GLU A 84 0.73 -24.97 -6.16
CA GLU A 84 1.28 -25.09 -4.81
C GLU A 84 2.65 -24.43 -4.64
N ARG A 85 3.51 -24.46 -5.66
CA ARG A 85 4.83 -23.82 -5.58
C ARG A 85 4.66 -22.31 -5.46
N THR A 86 3.77 -21.73 -6.24
CA THR A 86 3.49 -20.30 -6.23
C THR A 86 2.85 -19.86 -4.92
N ILE A 87 1.95 -20.66 -4.36
CA ILE A 87 1.37 -20.42 -3.03
C ILE A 87 2.47 -20.37 -1.95
N ARG A 88 3.33 -21.39 -1.89
CA ARG A 88 4.44 -21.44 -0.91
C ARG A 88 5.43 -20.29 -1.08
N LEU A 89 5.70 -19.87 -2.33
CA LEU A 89 6.55 -18.70 -2.59
C LEU A 89 5.93 -17.41 -2.04
N LYS A 90 4.62 -17.21 -2.23
CA LYS A 90 3.89 -16.03 -1.71
C LYS A 90 3.88 -16.01 -0.19
N GLU A 91 3.65 -17.14 0.46
CA GLU A 91 3.68 -17.26 1.92
C GLU A 91 5.09 -16.94 2.47
N LYS A 92 6.13 -17.52 1.87
CA LYS A 92 7.53 -17.27 2.27
C LYS A 92 7.92 -15.81 2.04
N ALA A 93 7.51 -15.21 0.92
CA ALA A 93 7.74 -13.80 0.64
C ALA A 93 7.02 -12.93 1.66
N GLY A 94 5.74 -13.18 1.95
CA GLY A 94 4.96 -12.45 2.95
C GLY A 94 5.59 -12.50 4.34
N TRP A 95 6.02 -13.69 4.78
CA TRP A 95 6.71 -13.85 6.06
C TRP A 95 8.03 -13.07 6.11
N LYS A 96 8.86 -13.16 5.06
CA LYS A 96 10.13 -12.43 4.99
C LYS A 96 9.91 -10.92 4.96
N THR A 97 8.95 -10.42 4.18
CA THR A 97 8.58 -9.01 4.16
C THR A 97 8.11 -8.53 5.53
N ASN A 98 7.28 -9.32 6.23
CA ASN A 98 6.82 -8.96 7.57
C ASN A 98 8.00 -8.81 8.55
N ILE A 99 8.95 -9.75 8.56
CA ILE A 99 10.17 -9.66 9.38
C ILE A 99 11.00 -8.42 9.01
N THR A 100 11.23 -8.18 7.71
CA THR A 100 12.03 -7.04 7.27
C THR A 100 11.40 -5.70 7.67
N ILE A 101 10.10 -5.54 7.43
CA ILE A 101 9.37 -4.32 7.83
C ILE A 101 9.34 -4.15 9.35
N PHE A 102 9.25 -5.25 10.11
CA PHE A 102 9.32 -5.21 11.56
C PHE A 102 10.64 -4.61 12.06
N TYR A 103 11.78 -5.04 11.51
CA TYR A 103 13.08 -4.47 11.87
C TYR A 103 13.23 -3.01 11.43
N ILE A 104 12.73 -2.66 10.25
CA ILE A 104 12.75 -1.27 9.77
C ILE A 104 11.91 -0.38 10.69
N LEU A 105 10.70 -0.80 11.05
CA LEU A 105 9.82 -0.05 11.93
C LEU A 105 10.43 0.15 13.31
N MET A 106 11.08 -0.89 13.85
CA MET A 106 11.83 -0.81 15.10
C MET A 106 12.98 0.20 15.01
N ALA A 107 13.80 0.13 13.96
CA ALA A 107 14.92 1.04 13.75
C ALA A 107 14.45 2.51 13.62
N VAL A 108 13.41 2.77 12.83
CA VAL A 108 12.83 4.10 12.67
C VAL A 108 12.29 4.64 14.00
N THR A 109 11.59 3.81 14.77
CA THR A 109 11.04 4.20 16.08
C THR A 109 12.15 4.60 17.06
N VAL A 110 13.25 3.82 17.12
CA VAL A 110 14.41 4.14 17.96
C VAL A 110 15.09 5.41 17.50
N LEU A 111 15.35 5.57 16.20
CA LEU A 111 15.97 6.77 15.66
C LEU A 111 15.15 8.02 15.95
N PHE A 112 13.83 7.97 15.79
CA PHE A 112 12.95 9.12 16.06
C PHE A 112 12.95 9.49 17.54
N SER A 113 12.99 8.49 18.42
CA SER A 113 13.13 8.71 19.86
C SER A 113 14.47 9.39 20.21
N LEU A 114 15.58 8.94 19.59
CA LEU A 114 16.91 9.50 19.81
C LEU A 114 17.09 10.92 19.26
N PHE A 115 16.47 11.23 18.12
CA PHE A 115 16.51 12.56 17.51
C PHE A 115 15.58 13.57 18.20
N GLY A 116 14.87 13.18 19.26
CA GLY A 116 13.96 14.08 19.98
C GLY A 116 12.75 14.50 19.16
N VAL A 117 12.30 13.65 18.23
CA VAL A 117 11.04 13.86 17.50
C VAL A 117 9.89 13.87 18.50
N GLU A 118 8.84 14.64 18.19
CA GLU A 118 7.69 14.83 19.06
C GLU A 118 7.14 13.49 19.61
N PRO A 119 6.93 13.36 20.95
CA PRO A 119 6.58 12.08 21.59
C PRO A 119 5.33 11.39 21.01
N ILE A 120 4.40 12.19 20.49
CA ILE A 120 3.18 11.68 19.85
C ILE A 120 3.51 10.87 18.59
N VAL A 121 4.51 11.29 17.79
CA VAL A 121 4.94 10.58 16.58
C VAL A 121 5.55 9.22 16.96
N VAL A 122 6.40 9.20 17.99
CA VAL A 122 7.02 7.96 18.49
C VAL A 122 5.96 6.99 19.04
N THR A 123 4.94 7.51 19.73
CA THR A 123 3.83 6.73 20.28
C THR A 123 2.94 6.14 19.17
N VAL A 124 2.68 6.89 18.10
CA VAL A 124 1.98 6.38 16.92
C VAL A 124 2.77 5.25 16.25
N LEU A 125 4.08 5.42 16.05
CA LEU A 125 4.94 4.37 15.48
C LEU A 125 4.96 3.10 16.36
N ALA A 126 5.07 3.27 17.68
CA ALA A 126 5.00 2.16 18.63
C ALA A 126 3.64 1.46 18.60
N SER A 127 2.55 2.20 18.41
CA SER A 127 1.20 1.63 18.28
C SER A 127 1.06 0.79 17.02
N VAL A 128 1.61 1.24 15.87
CA VAL A 128 1.67 0.46 14.63
C VAL A 128 2.47 -0.83 14.83
N PHE A 129 3.57 -0.76 15.57
CA PHE A 129 4.39 -1.93 15.90
C PHE A 129 3.63 -2.97 16.73
N ILE A 130 2.91 -2.52 17.78
CA ILE A 130 2.05 -3.39 18.59
C ILE A 130 0.92 -4.00 17.74
N PHE A 131 0.30 -3.19 16.88
CA PHE A 131 -0.75 -3.66 15.98
C PHE A 131 -0.24 -4.74 15.01
N GLN A 132 0.96 -4.58 14.46
CA GLN A 132 1.58 -5.58 13.58
C GLN A 132 1.79 -6.92 14.31
N ILE A 133 2.24 -6.90 15.57
CA ILE A 133 2.39 -8.10 16.40
C ILE A 133 1.02 -8.74 16.64
N GLY A 134 0.03 -7.96 17.09
CA GLY A 134 -1.31 -8.44 17.37
C GLY A 134 -1.97 -9.08 16.15
N LEU A 135 -1.86 -8.44 14.98
CA LEU A 135 -2.37 -8.96 13.72
C LEU A 135 -1.66 -10.25 13.30
N GLY A 136 -0.34 -10.32 13.47
CA GLY A 136 0.44 -11.54 13.21
C GLY A 136 -0.02 -12.73 14.06
N ILE A 137 -0.20 -12.52 15.37
CA ILE A 137 -0.71 -13.54 16.29
C ILE A 137 -2.14 -13.95 15.94
N PHE A 138 -3.01 -12.97 15.68
CA PHE A 138 -4.40 -13.24 15.31
C PHE A 138 -4.50 -14.08 14.03
N LEU A 139 -3.79 -13.69 12.98
CA LEU A 139 -3.80 -14.41 11.70
C LEU A 139 -3.19 -15.80 11.86
N PHE A 140 -2.09 -15.95 12.60
CA PHE A 140 -1.49 -17.25 12.88
C PHE A 140 -2.49 -18.19 13.55
N ASN A 141 -3.16 -17.74 14.62
CA ASN A 141 -4.16 -18.53 15.32
C ASN A 141 -5.40 -18.84 14.47
N TYR A 142 -5.84 -17.89 13.65
CA TYR A 142 -6.97 -18.09 12.74
C TYR A 142 -6.66 -19.15 11.69
N TYR A 143 -5.50 -19.08 11.04
CA TYR A 143 -5.10 -20.05 10.03
C TYR A 143 -4.72 -21.41 10.63
N ALA A 144 -4.09 -21.46 11.80
CA ALA A 144 -3.78 -22.70 12.51
C ALA A 144 -5.02 -23.51 12.92
N LYS A 145 -6.21 -22.89 12.99
CA LYS A 145 -7.48 -23.58 13.24
C LYS A 145 -8.21 -24.02 11.98
N LYS A 146 -7.87 -23.44 10.83
CA LYS A 146 -8.61 -23.57 9.58
C LYS A 146 -7.88 -24.42 8.54
N MET A 147 -6.55 -24.45 8.62
CA MET A 147 -5.66 -25.37 7.93
C MET A 147 -5.37 -26.56 8.84
#